data_AF-A0A6P1A1R8-F1
#
_entry.id   AF-A0A6P1A1R8-F1
#
_cell.length_a   1.000
_cell.length_b   1.000
_cell.length_c   1.000
_cell.angle_alpha   90.00
_cell.angle_beta   90.00
_cell.angle_gamma   90.00
#
_symmetry.space_group_name_H-M   'P 1'
#
loop_
_entity.id
_entity.type
_entity.pdbx_description
1 polymer ?
#
loop_
_entity_poly.entity_id
_entity_poly.type
_entity_poly.pdbx_seq_one_letter_code
_entity_poly.pdbx_strand_id
1 'polypeptide(L)'
;MISDPRLLAFPYFLESKPELFSMEDLQDLDRTLALLENNPPEKAEKILKNWFKARPSIRDELKKFSSNTKELGKVPPTQPNQQNRLYNFFQELRQQVKDQLNSKGNGEQETGNRK
;
A
#
# COMPACT_ATOMS: atom_id res chain seq x y z
N MET A 1 -12.65 -10.52 -5.21
CA MET A 1 -12.68 -9.12 -5.72
C MET A 1 -12.22 -8.22 -4.58
N ILE A 2 -11.27 -7.30 -4.78
CA ILE A 2 -11.07 -6.22 -3.80
C ILE A 2 -12.20 -5.23 -4.04
N SER A 3 -13.21 -5.30 -3.20
CA SER A 3 -14.38 -4.42 -3.29
C SER A 3 -14.25 -3.26 -2.30
N ASP A 4 -13.26 -3.31 -1.40
CA ASP A 4 -13.04 -2.27 -0.43
C ASP A 4 -12.36 -1.05 -1.08
N PRO A 5 -13.04 0.11 -1.15
CA PRO A 5 -12.50 1.30 -1.79
C PRO A 5 -11.28 1.87 -1.05
N ARG A 6 -11.08 1.52 0.22
CA ARG A 6 -9.89 1.93 0.98
C ARG A 6 -8.66 1.19 0.49
N LEU A 7 -8.81 -0.09 0.15
CA LEU A 7 -7.72 -0.89 -0.40
C LEU A 7 -7.35 -0.42 -1.80
N LEU A 8 -8.33 -0.01 -2.62
CA LEU A 8 -8.06 0.58 -3.93
C LEU A 8 -7.33 1.93 -3.84
N ALA A 9 -7.62 2.73 -2.81
CA ALA A 9 -6.96 4.01 -2.55
C ALA A 9 -5.57 3.86 -1.88
N PHE A 10 -5.21 2.65 -1.44
CA PHE A 10 -4.01 2.42 -0.65
C PHE A 10 -2.68 2.74 -1.35
N PRO A 11 -2.41 2.33 -2.61
CA PRO A 11 -1.17 2.71 -3.29
C PRO A 11 -1.02 4.24 -3.40
N TYR A 12 -2.10 4.95 -3.70
CA TYR A 12 -2.12 6.42 -3.74
C TYR A 12 -1.88 7.04 -2.35
N PHE A 13 -2.41 6.41 -1.30
CA PHE A 13 -2.20 6.84 0.07
C PHE A 13 -0.74 6.65 0.51
N LEU A 14 -0.12 5.53 0.13
CA LEU A 14 1.30 5.26 0.39
C LEU A 14 2.21 6.27 -0.31
N GLU A 15 1.87 6.68 -1.53
CA GLU A 15 2.59 7.72 -2.28
C GLU A 15 2.37 9.12 -1.71
N SER A 16 1.14 9.47 -1.33
CA SER A 16 0.80 10.82 -0.84
C SER A 16 1.25 11.06 0.60
N LYS A 17 1.29 10.03 1.43
CA LYS A 17 1.62 10.15 2.86
C LYS A 17 2.64 9.10 3.33
N PRO A 18 3.84 9.04 2.73
CA PRO A 18 4.88 8.08 3.13
C PRO A 18 5.43 8.35 4.54
N GLU A 19 5.23 9.56 5.06
CA GLU A 19 5.58 9.97 6.43
C GLU A 19 4.79 9.23 7.52
N LEU A 20 3.59 8.73 7.20
CA LEU A 20 2.74 8.01 8.15
C LEU A 20 3.17 6.56 8.39
N PHE A 21 4.10 6.06 7.59
CA PHE A 21 4.58 4.68 7.67
C PHE A 21 5.99 4.66 8.25
N SER A 22 6.18 4.02 9.39
CA SER A 22 7.53 3.76 9.90
C SER A 22 8.26 2.75 9.02
N MET A 23 9.58 2.66 9.17
CA MET A 23 10.37 1.63 8.47
C MET A 23 9.85 0.22 8.80
N GLU A 24 9.51 -0.03 10.06
CA GLU A 24 8.90 -1.28 10.53
C GLU A 24 7.54 -1.55 9.89
N ASP A 25 6.71 -0.52 9.69
CA ASP A 25 5.41 -0.65 9.03
C ASP A 25 5.60 -1.05 7.57
N LEU A 26 6.55 -0.43 6.86
CA LEU A 26 6.83 -0.75 5.46
C LEU A 26 7.42 -2.16 5.31
N GLN A 27 8.30 -2.59 6.22
CA GLN A 27 8.84 -3.96 6.22
C GLN A 27 7.75 -5.01 6.50
N ASP A 28 6.89 -4.76 7.49
CA ASP A 28 5.77 -5.64 7.80
C ASP A 28 4.75 -5.68 6.65
N LEU A 29 4.56 -4.56 5.97
CA LEU A 29 3.71 -4.47 4.79
C LEU A 29 4.29 -5.25 3.60
N ASP A 30 5.59 -5.17 3.30
CA ASP A 30 6.21 -5.99 2.23
C ASP A 30 6.06 -7.49 2.53
N ARG A 31 6.30 -7.92 3.78
CA ARG A 31 6.08 -9.31 4.19
C ARG A 31 4.62 -9.73 4.03
N THR A 32 3.70 -8.86 4.44
CA THR A 32 2.27 -9.10 4.30
C THR A 32 1.91 -9.26 2.82
N LEU A 33 2.37 -8.37 1.95
CA LEU A 33 2.12 -8.41 0.49
C LEU A 33 2.74 -9.64 -0.18
N ALA A 34 3.94 -10.06 0.24
CA ALA A 34 4.58 -11.28 -0.23
C ALA A 34 3.75 -12.54 0.08
N LEU A 35 3.07 -12.57 1.23
CA LEU A 35 2.14 -13.64 1.57
C LEU A 35 0.90 -13.62 0.67
N LEU A 36 0.44 -12.44 0.23
CA LEU A 36 -0.73 -12.33 -0.64
C LEU A 36 -0.50 -12.83 -2.06
N GLU A 37 0.74 -12.73 -2.55
CA GLU A 37 1.15 -13.19 -3.89
C GLU A 37 0.80 -14.67 -4.13
N ASN A 38 0.83 -15.49 -3.06
CA ASN A 38 0.55 -16.92 -3.11
C ASN A 38 -0.85 -17.30 -2.59
N ASN A 39 -1.67 -16.32 -2.18
CA ASN A 39 -2.99 -16.56 -1.58
C ASN A 39 -4.13 -16.14 -2.52
N PRO A 40 -5.29 -16.83 -2.46
CA PRO A 40 -6.46 -16.42 -3.20
C PRO A 40 -6.92 -15.02 -2.76
N PRO A 41 -7.47 -14.21 -3.68
CA PRO A 41 -7.73 -12.79 -3.46
C PRO A 41 -8.71 -12.49 -2.30
N GLU A 42 -9.59 -13.43 -1.97
CA GLU A 42 -10.49 -13.31 -0.81
C GLU A 42 -9.73 -13.40 0.52
N LYS A 43 -8.72 -14.26 0.60
CA LYS A 43 -7.82 -14.32 1.76
C LYS A 43 -6.90 -13.10 1.79
N ALA A 44 -6.43 -12.66 0.63
CA ALA A 44 -5.57 -11.48 0.52
C ALA A 44 -6.24 -10.22 1.07
N GLU A 45 -7.51 -9.98 0.72
CA GLU A 45 -8.27 -8.85 1.24
C GLU A 45 -8.41 -8.91 2.77
N LYS A 46 -8.69 -10.10 3.31
CA LYS A 46 -8.84 -10.31 4.76
C LYS A 46 -7.53 -10.07 5.52
N ILE A 47 -6.40 -10.51 4.97
CA ILE A 47 -5.07 -10.32 5.56
C ILE A 47 -4.73 -8.82 5.60
N LEU A 48 -4.91 -8.10 4.49
CA LEU A 48 -4.70 -6.65 4.44
C LEU A 48 -5.63 -5.90 5.41
N LYS A 49 -6.92 -6.25 5.46
CA LYS A 49 -7.85 -5.67 6.43
C LYS A 49 -7.38 -5.90 7.86
N ASN A 50 -6.80 -7.06 8.17
CA ASN A 50 -6.25 -7.33 9.50
C ASN A 50 -5.00 -6.50 9.80
N TRP A 51 -4.14 -6.30 8.81
CA TRP A 51 -2.97 -5.43 8.90
C TRP A 51 -3.36 -3.98 9.27
N PHE A 52 -4.38 -3.42 8.60
CA PHE A 52 -4.90 -2.10 8.96
C PHE A 52 -5.59 -2.08 10.32
N LYS A 53 -6.23 -3.18 10.75
CA LYS A 53 -6.82 -3.26 12.10
C LYS A 53 -5.77 -3.17 13.20
N ALA A 54 -4.60 -3.76 12.98
CA ALA A 54 -3.47 -3.67 13.91
C ALA A 54 -2.88 -2.24 13.99
N ARG A 55 -3.13 -1.40 12.98
CA ARG A 55 -2.54 -0.05 12.84
C ARG A 55 -3.62 1.02 12.76
N PRO A 56 -4.28 1.35 13.89
CA PRO A 56 -5.44 2.24 13.91
C PRO A 56 -5.13 3.62 13.34
N SER A 57 -3.94 4.18 13.56
CA SER A 57 -3.54 5.49 13.04
C SER A 57 -3.50 5.54 11.52
N ILE A 58 -2.83 4.57 10.88
CA ILE A 58 -2.76 4.44 9.42
C ILE A 58 -4.15 4.18 8.84
N ARG A 59 -4.94 3.33 9.50
CA ARG A 59 -6.31 3.03 9.08
C ARG A 59 -7.21 4.26 9.09
N ASP A 60 -7.10 5.11 10.11
CA ASP A 60 -7.93 6.31 10.22
C ASP A 60 -7.57 7.34 9.15
N GLU A 61 -6.28 7.55 8.93
CA GLU A 61 -5.78 8.42 7.85
C GLU A 61 -6.15 7.89 6.46
N LEU A 62 -6.02 6.58 6.22
CA LEU A 62 -6.48 5.95 4.99
C LEU A 62 -7.99 6.11 4.80
N LYS A 63 -8.78 6.03 5.88
CA LYS A 63 -10.23 6.26 5.81
C LYS A 63 -10.55 7.70 5.42
N LYS A 64 -9.86 8.69 5.99
CA LYS A 64 -10.01 10.10 5.61
C LYS A 64 -9.58 10.32 4.16
N PHE A 65 -8.45 9.76 3.76
CA PHE A 65 -7.94 9.85 2.40
C PHE A 65 -8.89 9.20 1.38
N SER A 66 -9.40 8.00 1.66
CA SER A 66 -10.37 7.30 0.82
C SER A 66 -11.69 8.06 0.70
N SER A 67 -12.13 8.72 1.77
CA SER A 67 -13.34 9.55 1.74
C SER A 67 -13.13 10.79 0.87
N ASN A 68 -11.99 11.47 1.03
CA ASN A 68 -11.65 12.67 0.26
C ASN A 68 -11.40 12.34 -1.23
N THR A 69 -10.75 11.21 -1.53
CA THR A 69 -10.53 10.74 -2.92
C THR A 69 -11.80 10.23 -3.59
N LYS A 70 -12.77 9.69 -2.83
CA LYS A 70 -14.12 9.40 -3.33
C LYS A 70 -14.86 10.68 -3.71
N GLU A 71 -14.75 11.73 -2.90
CA GLU A 71 -15.35 13.04 -3.21
C GLU A 71 -14.67 13.72 -4.41
N LEU A 72 -13.39 13.45 -4.65
CA LEU A 72 -12.62 14.01 -5.77
C LEU A 72 -12.74 13.23 -7.09
N GLY A 73 -13.46 12.10 -7.15
CA GLY A 73 -13.63 11.31 -8.37
C GLY A 73 -12.33 10.77 -8.99
N LYS A 74 -11.20 10.87 -8.27
CA LYS A 74 -9.85 10.53 -8.78
C LYS A 74 -9.54 9.05 -8.78
N VAL A 75 -10.42 8.21 -8.23
CA VAL A 75 -10.24 6.75 -8.32
C VAL A 75 -10.90 6.30 -9.63
N PRO A 76 -10.14 5.96 -10.68
CA PRO A 76 -10.73 5.57 -11.95
C PRO A 76 -11.64 4.34 -11.75
N PRO A 77 -12.86 4.35 -12.33
CA PRO A 77 -13.74 3.20 -12.29
C PRO A 77 -13.01 2.00 -12.91
N THR A 78 -12.95 0.92 -12.14
CA THR A 78 -12.12 -0.25 -12.43
C THR A 78 -12.71 -1.04 -13.61
N GLN A 79 -12.03 -1.06 -14.76
CA GLN A 79 -12.43 -1.83 -15.97
C GLN A 79 -12.41 -3.37 -15.75
N PRO A 80 -13.17 -4.16 -16.56
CA PRO A 80 -13.67 -5.49 -16.20
C PRO A 80 -12.72 -6.72 -16.28
N ASN A 81 -11.40 -6.58 -16.49
CA ASN A 81 -10.49 -7.74 -16.47
C ASN A 81 -9.90 -8.00 -15.07
N GLN A 82 -10.64 -8.71 -14.23
CA GLN A 82 -10.53 -8.66 -12.76
C GLN A 82 -9.50 -9.59 -12.09
N GLN A 83 -9.07 -10.70 -12.70
CA GLN A 83 -8.14 -11.65 -12.04
C GLN A 83 -6.66 -11.28 -12.23
N ASN A 84 -6.22 -11.05 -13.48
CA ASN A 84 -4.84 -10.62 -13.76
C ASN A 84 -4.50 -9.27 -13.11
N ARG A 85 -5.49 -8.38 -12.95
CA ARG A 85 -5.27 -7.08 -12.31
C ARG A 85 -5.02 -7.19 -10.80
N LEU A 86 -5.57 -8.17 -10.09
CA LEU A 86 -5.31 -8.34 -8.65
C LEU A 86 -3.88 -8.79 -8.39
N TYR A 87 -3.40 -9.73 -9.21
CA TYR A 87 -2.00 -10.13 -9.19
C TYR A 87 -1.09 -8.93 -9.47
N ASN A 88 -1.38 -8.17 -10.52
CA ASN A 88 -0.63 -6.94 -10.85
C ASN A 88 -0.72 -5.88 -9.73
N PHE A 89 -1.89 -5.67 -9.13
CA PHE A 89 -2.09 -4.68 -8.06
C PHE A 89 -1.20 -4.95 -6.85
N PHE A 90 -1.13 -6.21 -6.38
CA PHE A 90 -0.28 -6.54 -5.24
C PHE A 90 1.21 -6.51 -5.61
N GLN A 91 1.57 -6.90 -6.84
CA GLN A 91 2.94 -6.76 -7.36
C GLN A 91 3.37 -5.29 -7.40
N GLU A 92 2.56 -4.42 -7.98
CA GLU A 92 2.80 -2.98 -8.09
C GLU A 92 2.92 -2.33 -6.70
N LEU A 93 1.97 -2.62 -5.81
CA LEU A 93 2.00 -2.12 -4.44
C LEU A 93 3.25 -2.59 -3.68
N ARG A 94 3.65 -3.85 -3.86
CA ARG A 94 4.87 -4.39 -3.23
C ARG A 94 6.13 -3.70 -3.76
N GLN A 95 6.21 -3.46 -5.07
CA GLN A 95 7.31 -2.70 -5.67
C GLN A 95 7.39 -1.29 -5.08
N GLN A 96 6.25 -0.61 -4.94
CA GLN A 96 6.19 0.72 -4.35
C GLN A 96 6.63 0.74 -2.88
N VAL A 97 6.26 -0.28 -2.09
CA VAL A 97 6.72 -0.42 -0.70
C VAL A 97 8.22 -0.67 -0.64
N LYS A 98 8.77 -1.49 -1.55
CA LYS A 98 10.22 -1.71 -1.65
C LYS A 98 10.96 -0.43 -2.04
N ASP A 99 10.41 0.35 -2.95
CA ASP A 99 10.98 1.64 -3.35
C ASP A 99 11.04 2.59 -2.14
N GLN A 100 9.94 2.73 -1.39
CA GLN A 100 9.89 3.50 -0.15
C GLN A 100 10.87 2.99 0.92
N LEU A 101 11.02 1.67 1.06
CA LEU A 101 12.02 1.08 1.95
C LEU A 101 13.45 1.41 1.53
N ASN A 102 13.74 1.35 0.23
CA ASN A 102 15.06 1.73 -0.30
C ASN A 102 15.31 3.22 -0.11
N SER A 103 14.33 4.09 -0.35
CA SER A 103 14.46 5.53 -0.12
C SER A 103 14.65 5.88 1.36
N LYS A 104 13.95 5.21 2.29
CA LYS A 104 14.16 5.43 3.74
C LYS A 104 15.43 4.79 4.27
N GLY A 105 15.79 3.60 3.78
CA GLY A 105 17.00 2.89 4.17
C GLY A 105 18.29 3.52 3.63
N ASN A 106 18.25 4.12 2.44
CA ASN A 106 19.39 4.87 1.89
C ASN A 106 19.53 6.29 2.47
N GLY A 107 18.59 6.74 3.32
CA GLY A 107 18.71 8.01 4.05
C GLY A 107 19.83 8.05 5.09
N GLU A 108 20.42 6.89 5.44
CA GLU A 108 21.60 6.78 6.30
C GLU A 108 22.91 6.52 5.52
N GLN A 109 22.91 6.69 4.19
CA GLN A 109 24.12 6.69 3.37
C GLN A 109 24.19 7.89 2.41
N GLU A 110 23.98 9.11 2.91
CA GLU A 110 24.57 10.33 2.31
C GLU A 110 25.34 11.14 3.37
N THR A 111 26.24 10.46 4.09
CA THR A 111 27.47 11.11 4.55
C THR A 111 28.60 10.61 3.68
N GLY A 112 29.11 11.45 2.78
CA GLY A 112 30.45 11.20 2.21
C GLY A 112 30.67 11.59 0.76
N ASN A 113 30.81 12.90 0.54
CA ASN A 113 32.00 13.47 -0.10
C ASN A 113 32.25 13.11 -1.58
N ARG A 114 32.12 14.12 -2.46
CA ARG A 114 33.11 14.37 -3.52
C ARG A 114 33.16 15.87 -3.84
N LYS A 115 34.18 16.50 -3.26
CA LYS A 115 35.08 17.54 -3.78
C LYS A 115 34.63 18.40 -4.96
#